data_AF-A0A7C6ZIU5-F1
#
_entry.id   AF-A0A7C6ZIU5-F1
#
_cell.length_a   1.000
_cell.length_b   1.000
_cell.length_c   1.000
_cell.angle_alpha   90.00
_cell.angle_beta   90.00
_cell.angle_gamma   90.00
#
_symmetry.space_group_name_H-M   'P 1'
#
loop_
_entity.id
_entity.type
_entity.pdbx_description
1 polymer ?
#
loop_
_entity_poly.entity_id
_entity_poly.type
_entity_poly.pdbx_seq_one_letter_code
_entity_poly.pdbx_strand_id
1 'polypeptide(L)'
;MAAAKTEKDLNASAAKRDKGDRMDRLALVFQMQRELDEFISKSRGLDFGPEAWIQKQVLAMVAELGELLDEVNYKWWKAPRPLDMQAVREELVDVFHFLIGACIKAGMGPDELFTAYCQKNKENWDRQRGKAGKEGYAVASLRASPCREAGETDIDGPPKE
;
A
#
# COMPACT_ATOMS: atom_id res chain seq x y z
N MET A 1 37.73 5.82 -47.36
CA MET A 1 37.58 4.46 -46.78
C MET A 1 36.97 4.63 -45.39
N ALA A 2 35.74 4.15 -45.16
CA ALA A 2 35.09 4.23 -43.85
C ALA A 2 35.50 3.01 -43.00
N ALA A 3 35.98 3.25 -41.78
CA ALA A 3 36.32 2.17 -40.85
C ALA A 3 35.03 1.47 -40.37
N ALA A 4 34.95 0.16 -40.59
CA ALA A 4 33.87 -0.67 -40.05
C ALA A 4 34.01 -0.77 -38.53
N LYS A 5 32.96 -0.42 -37.80
CA LYS A 5 32.89 -0.56 -36.33
C LYS A 5 32.88 -2.04 -35.95
N THR A 6 33.64 -2.41 -34.92
CA THR A 6 33.76 -3.80 -34.46
C THR A 6 32.48 -4.27 -33.77
N GLU A 7 32.24 -5.59 -33.68
CA GLU A 7 31.09 -6.15 -32.95
C GLU A 7 31.02 -5.67 -31.49
N LYS A 8 32.16 -5.39 -30.86
CA LYS A 8 32.24 -4.80 -29.52
C LYS A 8 31.69 -3.37 -29.47
N ASP A 9 31.89 -2.58 -30.53
CA ASP A 9 31.36 -1.21 -30.66
C ASP A 9 29.86 -1.22 -30.96
N LEU A 10 29.38 -2.22 -31.71
CA LEU A 10 27.96 -2.45 -31.93
C LEU A 10 27.26 -2.87 -30.64
N ASN A 11 27.87 -3.77 -29.84
CA ASN A 11 27.32 -4.26 -28.59
C ASN A 11 27.39 -3.22 -27.45
N ALA A 12 28.43 -2.38 -27.42
CA ALA A 12 28.49 -1.21 -26.55
C ALA A 12 27.45 -0.13 -26.94
N SER A 13 27.09 -0.03 -28.23
CA SER A 13 26.00 0.84 -28.70
C SER A 13 24.59 0.25 -28.47
N ALA A 14 24.49 -1.07 -28.31
CA ALA A 14 23.26 -1.78 -27.95
C ALA A 14 22.99 -1.68 -26.45
N ALA A 15 24.04 -1.76 -25.60
CA ALA A 15 23.95 -1.44 -24.18
C ALA A 15 23.66 0.05 -23.89
N LYS A 16 23.76 0.91 -24.91
CA LYS A 16 23.44 2.35 -24.86
C LYS A 16 22.12 2.73 -25.55
N ARG A 17 21.27 1.75 -25.90
CA ARG A 17 19.95 2.01 -26.49
C ARG A 17 18.85 1.33 -25.69
N ASP A 18 18.50 1.95 -24.55
CA ASP A 18 17.13 2.39 -24.23
C ASP A 18 17.13 3.16 -22.91
N LYS A 19 17.38 4.47 -22.97
CA LYS A 19 16.98 5.41 -21.90
C LYS A 19 16.25 6.57 -22.57
N GLY A 20 15.20 6.25 -23.31
CA GLY A 20 14.06 7.16 -23.37
C GLY A 20 13.51 7.22 -21.94
N ASP A 21 13.57 8.38 -21.33
CA ASP A 21 13.15 8.67 -19.95
C ASP A 21 11.64 8.49 -19.79
N ARG A 22 11.17 7.24 -19.86
CA ARG A 22 9.79 6.89 -19.54
C ARG A 22 9.76 6.64 -18.04
N MET A 23 9.23 7.62 -17.30
CA MET A 23 8.90 7.46 -15.88
C MET A 23 8.18 6.14 -15.66
N ASP A 24 8.61 5.37 -14.66
CA ASP A 24 7.85 4.20 -14.23
C ASP A 24 6.53 4.64 -13.55
N ARG A 25 5.63 3.67 -13.33
CA ARG A 25 4.29 3.96 -12.80
C ARG A 25 4.32 4.55 -11.40
N LEU A 26 5.26 4.14 -10.54
CA LEU A 26 5.37 4.65 -9.18
C LEU A 26 5.94 6.07 -9.19
N ALA A 27 6.95 6.33 -10.02
CA ALA A 27 7.48 7.67 -10.24
C ALA A 27 6.39 8.63 -10.75
N LEU A 28 5.56 8.20 -11.70
CA LEU A 28 4.42 8.97 -12.19
C LEU A 28 3.40 9.27 -11.09
N VAL A 29 3.06 8.29 -10.24
CA VAL A 29 2.15 8.49 -9.09
C VAL A 29 2.70 9.56 -8.13
N PHE A 30 3.98 9.47 -7.77
CA PHE A 30 4.62 10.47 -6.92
C PHE A 30 4.61 11.86 -7.54
N GLN A 31 4.85 11.96 -8.86
CA GLN A 31 4.77 13.23 -9.58
C GLN A 31 3.36 13.83 -9.49
N MET A 32 2.34 13.05 -9.87
CA MET A 32 0.94 13.50 -9.84
C MET A 32 0.52 13.94 -8.43
N GLN A 33 0.94 13.20 -7.39
CA GLN A 33 0.63 13.56 -6.01
C GLN A 33 1.31 14.87 -5.58
N ARG A 34 2.59 15.10 -5.95
CA ARG A 34 3.28 16.36 -5.64
C ARG A 34 2.58 17.54 -6.27
N GLU A 35 2.20 17.43 -7.54
CA GLU A 35 1.50 18.49 -8.27
C GLU A 35 0.16 18.83 -7.60
N LEU A 36 -0.62 17.81 -7.21
CA LEU A 36 -1.88 17.97 -6.50
C LEU A 36 -1.70 18.61 -5.11
N ASP A 37 -0.77 18.09 -4.29
CA ASP A 37 -0.48 18.59 -2.95
C ASP A 37 -0.03 20.06 -2.99
N GLU A 38 0.83 20.42 -3.94
CA GLU A 38 1.29 21.79 -4.13
C GLU A 38 0.15 22.71 -4.56
N PHE A 39 -0.68 22.27 -5.50
CA PHE A 39 -1.84 23.04 -5.96
C PHE A 39 -2.80 23.33 -4.81
N ILE A 40 -3.15 22.32 -4.01
CA ILE A 40 -4.04 22.47 -2.85
C ILE A 40 -3.42 23.38 -1.80
N SER A 41 -2.13 23.17 -1.48
CA SER A 41 -1.44 23.96 -0.44
C SER A 41 -1.37 25.44 -0.83
N LYS A 42 -0.99 25.74 -2.08
CA LYS A 42 -0.93 27.11 -2.60
C LYS A 42 -2.33 27.74 -2.65
N SER A 43 -3.32 27.03 -3.17
CA SER A 43 -4.69 27.54 -3.32
C SER A 43 -5.38 27.80 -1.98
N ARG A 44 -5.01 27.06 -0.93
CA ARG A 44 -5.59 27.20 0.42
C ARG A 44 -4.69 27.97 1.39
N GLY A 45 -3.53 28.46 0.95
CA GLY A 45 -2.59 29.19 1.81
C GLY A 45 -2.05 28.33 2.98
N LEU A 46 -1.82 27.04 2.75
CA LEU A 46 -1.38 26.10 3.77
C LEU A 46 0.15 26.08 3.84
N ASP A 47 0.69 26.41 5.01
CA ASP A 47 2.13 26.37 5.28
C ASP A 47 2.37 25.67 6.64
N PHE A 48 2.50 24.34 6.58
CA PHE A 48 2.80 23.52 7.75
C PHE A 48 4.19 22.92 7.64
N GLY A 49 4.84 22.68 8.78
CA GLY A 49 6.07 21.90 8.83
C GLY A 49 5.84 20.40 8.53
N PRO A 50 6.90 19.63 8.24
CA PRO A 50 6.81 18.21 7.88
C PRO A 50 6.03 17.35 8.89
N GLU A 51 6.26 17.55 10.19
CA GLU A 51 5.56 16.82 11.25
C GLU A 51 4.04 17.02 11.19
N ALA A 52 3.60 18.28 11.14
CA ALA A 52 2.18 18.62 11.07
C ALA A 52 1.54 18.13 9.77
N TRP A 53 2.27 18.16 8.65
CA TRP A 53 1.80 17.56 7.40
C TRP A 53 1.60 16.05 7.52
N ILE A 54 2.59 15.34 8.07
CA ILE A 54 2.51 13.88 8.26
C ILE A 54 1.33 13.54 9.19
N GLN A 55 1.13 14.28 10.28
CA GLN A 55 -0.03 14.09 11.16
C GLN A 55 -1.36 14.25 10.41
N LYS A 56 -1.47 15.27 9.54
CA LYS A 56 -2.67 15.50 8.72
C LYS A 56 -2.90 14.39 7.70
N GLN A 57 -1.84 13.94 7.02
CA GLN A 57 -1.91 12.81 6.06
C GLN A 57 -2.35 11.52 6.75
N VAL A 58 -1.82 11.24 7.95
CA VAL A 58 -2.23 10.08 8.75
C VAL A 58 -3.69 10.19 9.19
N LEU A 59 -4.13 11.37 9.64
CA LEU A 59 -5.51 11.57 10.04
C LEU A 59 -6.48 11.40 8.85
N ALA A 60 -6.10 11.89 7.67
CA ALA A 60 -6.88 11.70 6.45
C ALA A 60 -6.98 10.21 6.08
N MET A 61 -5.87 9.46 6.08
CA MET A 61 -5.93 8.00 5.88
C MET A 61 -6.87 7.29 6.87
N VAL A 62 -6.90 7.71 8.13
CA VAL A 62 -7.83 7.12 9.13
C VAL A 62 -9.28 7.43 8.78
N ALA A 63 -9.57 8.62 8.27
CA ALA A 63 -10.90 8.99 7.80
C ALA A 63 -11.32 8.12 6.60
N GLU A 64 -10.47 8.02 5.57
CA GLU A 64 -10.76 7.20 4.36
C GLU A 64 -10.86 5.70 4.67
N LEU A 65 -10.12 5.19 5.65
CA LEU A 65 -10.31 3.82 6.14
C LEU A 65 -11.68 3.62 6.81
N GLY A 66 -12.25 4.69 7.38
CA GLY A 66 -13.62 4.71 7.87
C GLY A 66 -14.64 4.67 6.73
N GLU A 67 -14.42 5.44 5.66
CA GLU A 67 -15.25 5.44 4.44
C GLU A 67 -15.21 4.06 3.77
N LEU A 68 -14.01 3.49 3.57
CA LEU A 68 -13.80 2.12 3.10
C LEU A 68 -14.55 1.08 3.95
N LEU A 69 -14.59 1.27 5.27
CA LEU A 69 -15.31 0.37 6.17
C LEU A 69 -16.82 0.48 5.98
N ASP A 70 -17.34 1.68 5.69
CA ASP A 70 -18.76 1.92 5.39
C ASP A 70 -19.21 1.32 4.04
N GLU A 71 -18.28 1.09 3.11
CA GLU A 71 -18.50 0.39 1.84
C GLU A 71 -18.61 -1.15 1.97
N VAL A 72 -18.32 -1.71 3.15
CA VAL A 72 -18.50 -3.13 3.46
C VAL A 72 -19.53 -3.36 4.56
N ASN A 73 -20.04 -4.60 4.65
CA ASN A 73 -21.07 -4.97 5.64
C ASN A 73 -20.49 -5.21 7.06
N TYR A 74 -19.75 -4.26 7.63
CA TYR A 74 -19.16 -4.41 8.97
C TYR A 74 -20.18 -4.24 10.12
N LYS A 75 -21.25 -3.48 9.88
CA LYS A 75 -22.36 -3.27 10.84
C LYS A 75 -23.24 -4.51 10.89
N TRP A 76 -22.78 -5.53 11.60
CA TRP A 76 -23.44 -6.84 11.73
C TRP A 76 -24.86 -6.77 12.32
N TRP A 77 -25.23 -5.65 12.96
CA TRP A 77 -26.58 -5.37 13.46
C TRP A 77 -27.53 -4.75 12.42
N LYS A 78 -27.09 -4.57 11.17
CA LYS A 78 -27.93 -4.09 10.05
C LYS A 78 -28.16 -5.19 9.02
N ALA A 79 -29.23 -5.04 8.23
CA ALA A 79 -29.46 -5.90 7.08
C ALA A 79 -28.32 -5.75 6.06
N PRO A 80 -27.75 -6.85 5.54
CA PRO A 80 -26.69 -6.80 4.54
C PRO A 80 -27.14 -6.09 3.27
N ARG A 81 -26.21 -5.35 2.66
CA ARG A 81 -26.38 -4.73 1.34
C ARG A 81 -25.46 -5.42 0.32
N PRO A 82 -25.81 -5.40 -0.99
CA PRO A 82 -24.87 -5.81 -2.03
C PRO A 82 -23.55 -5.04 -1.93
N LEU A 83 -22.44 -5.73 -2.15
CA LEU A 83 -21.12 -5.13 -2.10
C LEU A 83 -20.84 -4.37 -3.41
N ASP A 84 -20.58 -3.07 -3.31
CA ASP A 84 -20.11 -2.28 -4.43
C ASP A 84 -18.58 -2.29 -4.48
N MET A 85 -18.04 -3.16 -5.33
CA MET A 85 -16.60 -3.27 -5.51
C MET A 85 -15.96 -2.04 -6.16
N GLN A 86 -16.74 -1.19 -6.83
CA GLN A 86 -16.23 0.05 -7.40
C GLN A 86 -15.99 1.07 -6.30
N ALA A 87 -16.97 1.29 -5.41
CA ALA A 87 -16.81 2.17 -4.25
C ALA A 87 -15.64 1.73 -3.35
N VAL A 88 -15.54 0.43 -3.03
CA VAL A 88 -14.39 -0.12 -2.27
C VAL A 88 -13.04 0.22 -2.92
N ARG A 89 -12.95 0.20 -4.26
CA ARG A 89 -11.69 0.52 -4.97
C ARG A 89 -11.39 2.01 -4.95
N GLU A 90 -12.41 2.86 -5.00
CA GLU A 90 -12.27 4.31 -4.89
C GLU A 90 -11.68 4.68 -3.53
N GLU A 91 -12.26 4.18 -2.44
CA GLU A 91 -11.75 4.44 -1.09
C GLU A 91 -10.34 3.88 -0.85
N LEU A 92 -10.00 2.74 -1.47
CA LEU A 92 -8.62 2.22 -1.43
C LEU A 92 -7.62 3.13 -2.14
N VAL A 93 -8.03 3.79 -3.22
CA VAL A 93 -7.20 4.77 -3.94
C VAL A 93 -7.05 6.05 -3.12
N ASP A 94 -8.08 6.48 -2.39
CA ASP A 94 -8.02 7.64 -1.51
C ASP A 94 -7.06 7.42 -0.32
N VAL A 95 -7.10 6.24 0.31
CA VAL A 95 -6.08 5.84 1.28
C VAL A 95 -4.67 5.89 0.67
N PHE A 96 -4.53 5.46 -0.59
CA PHE A 96 -3.25 5.46 -1.28
C PHE A 96 -2.73 6.88 -1.57
N HIS A 97 -3.61 7.82 -1.93
CA HIS A 97 -3.26 9.24 -2.12
C HIS A 97 -2.59 9.81 -0.86
N PHE A 98 -3.20 9.61 0.31
CA PHE A 98 -2.66 10.14 1.57
C PHE A 98 -1.40 9.40 2.05
N LEU A 99 -1.24 8.12 1.72
CA LEU A 99 0.01 7.40 1.95
C LEU A 99 1.17 7.99 1.13
N ILE A 100 0.96 8.20 -0.17
CA ILE A 100 1.99 8.81 -1.05
C ILE A 100 2.27 10.26 -0.62
N GLY A 101 1.23 11.02 -0.25
CA GLY A 101 1.37 12.34 0.36
C GLY A 101 2.25 12.31 1.60
N ALA A 102 2.02 11.38 2.53
CA ALA A 102 2.86 11.21 3.72
C ALA A 102 4.32 10.88 3.37
N CYS A 103 4.58 9.99 2.40
CA CYS A 103 5.93 9.69 1.91
C CYS A 103 6.63 10.95 1.39
N ILE A 104 5.94 11.75 0.56
CA ILE A 104 6.46 13.01 0.01
C ILE A 104 6.85 13.97 1.13
N LYS A 105 5.98 14.17 2.13
CA LYS A 105 6.22 15.08 3.26
C LYS A 105 7.32 14.59 4.20
N ALA A 106 7.56 13.28 4.24
CA ALA A 106 8.69 12.66 4.93
C ALA A 106 10.00 12.68 4.13
N GLY A 107 10.02 13.25 2.93
CA GLY A 107 11.22 13.29 2.08
C GLY A 107 11.55 11.96 1.40
N MET A 108 10.60 11.04 1.31
CA MET A 108 10.75 9.75 0.65
C MET A 108 10.26 9.85 -0.81
N GLY A 109 11.10 9.43 -1.75
CA GLY A 109 10.75 9.32 -3.17
C GLY A 109 10.30 7.91 -3.57
N PRO A 110 9.98 7.72 -4.86
CA PRO A 110 9.51 6.44 -5.39
C PRO A 110 10.57 5.33 -5.24
N ASP A 111 11.85 5.63 -5.50
CA ASP A 111 12.96 4.68 -5.39
C ASP A 111 13.22 4.26 -3.95
N GLU A 112 13.18 5.20 -3.01
CA GLU A 112 13.36 4.91 -1.59
C GLU A 112 12.21 4.05 -1.06
N LEU A 113 10.96 4.38 -1.42
CA LEU A 113 9.80 3.60 -1.01
C LEU A 113 9.86 2.17 -1.58
N PHE A 114 10.17 2.02 -2.87
CA PHE A 114 10.27 0.72 -3.51
C PHE A 114 11.37 -0.15 -2.88
N THR A 115 12.56 0.44 -2.67
CA THR A 115 13.68 -0.25 -2.01
C THR A 115 13.31 -0.69 -0.60
N ALA A 116 12.71 0.20 0.19
CA ALA A 116 12.26 -0.12 1.55
C ALA A 116 11.19 -1.24 1.55
N TYR A 117 10.25 -1.21 0.60
CA TYR A 117 9.26 -2.27 0.42
C TYR A 117 9.92 -3.62 0.10
N CYS A 118 10.85 -3.67 -0.86
CA CYS A 118 11.55 -4.91 -1.22
C CYS A 118 12.30 -5.52 -0.03
N GLN A 119 13.01 -4.68 0.74
CA GLN A 119 13.70 -5.12 1.95
C GLN A 119 12.71 -5.65 2.98
N LYS A 120 11.62 -4.92 3.22
CA LYS A 120 10.61 -5.31 4.21
C LYS A 120 9.88 -6.59 3.81
N ASN A 121 9.55 -6.75 2.53
CA ASN A 121 8.90 -7.93 2.00
C ASN A 121 9.81 -9.17 2.16
N LYS A 122 11.11 -9.05 1.85
CA LYS A 122 12.08 -10.13 2.08
C LYS A 122 12.12 -10.52 3.56
N GLU A 123 12.22 -9.54 4.47
CA GLU A 123 12.20 -9.78 5.91
C GLU A 123 10.93 -10.53 6.34
N ASN A 124 9.76 -10.12 5.82
CA ASN A 124 8.48 -10.76 6.13
C ASN A 124 8.43 -12.21 5.63
N TRP A 125 8.95 -12.49 4.43
CA TRP A 125 9.08 -13.87 3.94
C TRP A 125 10.02 -14.72 4.79
N ASP A 126 11.14 -14.15 5.22
CA ASP A 126 12.10 -14.86 6.08
C ASP A 126 11.48 -15.18 7.44
N ARG A 127 10.63 -14.30 7.99
CA ARG A 127 9.82 -14.58 9.20
C ARG A 127 8.88 -15.77 8.99
N GLN A 128 8.10 -15.77 7.90
CA GLN A 128 7.15 -16.86 7.60
C GLN A 128 7.85 -18.21 7.37
N ARG A 129 9.09 -18.18 6.88
CA ARG A 129 9.94 -19.36 6.65
C ARG A 129 10.75 -19.79 7.88
N GLY A 130 10.59 -19.12 9.02
CA GLY A 130 11.30 -19.45 10.26
C GLY A 130 12.79 -19.07 10.26
N LYS A 131 13.24 -18.23 9.34
CA LYS A 131 14.65 -17.82 9.20
C LYS A 131 15.02 -16.58 10.04
N ALA A 132 14.04 -15.93 10.69
CA ALA A 132 14.21 -14.63 11.34
C ALA A 132 14.18 -14.65 12.88
N GLY A 133 14.26 -15.82 13.53
CA GLY A 133 14.46 -15.92 14.99
C GLY A 133 13.36 -15.32 15.88
N LYS A 134 12.21 -14.91 15.32
CA LYS A 134 11.03 -14.44 16.07
C LYS A 134 10.01 -15.57 16.17
N GLU A 135 9.74 -16.01 17.39
CA GLU A 135 8.76 -17.05 17.70
C GLU A 135 7.34 -16.66 17.25
N GLY A 136 6.54 -17.66 16.82
CA GLY A 136 5.13 -17.49 16.45
C GLY A 136 4.84 -17.11 14.99
N TYR A 137 5.85 -16.77 14.17
CA TYR A 137 5.66 -16.36 12.77
C TYR A 137 5.82 -17.48 11.73
N ALA A 138 6.44 -18.62 12.09
CA ALA A 138 6.68 -19.68 11.12
C ALA A 138 5.36 -20.37 10.74
N VAL A 139 5.09 -20.56 9.45
CA VAL A 139 3.89 -21.30 9.01
C VAL A 139 3.89 -22.74 9.57
N ALA A 140 5.06 -23.31 9.82
CA ALA A 140 5.21 -24.60 10.49
C ALA A 140 4.68 -24.61 11.94
N SER A 141 4.77 -23.49 12.67
CA SER A 141 4.24 -23.38 14.04
C SER A 141 2.72 -23.21 14.10
N LEU A 142 2.06 -22.87 12.98
CA LEU A 142 0.60 -22.70 12.91
C LEU A 142 -0.16 -24.02 12.70
N ARG A 143 0.50 -25.08 12.25
CA ARG A 143 -0.12 -26.41 12.04
C ARG A 143 -0.34 -27.22 13.33
N ALA A 144 0.07 -26.70 14.48
CA ALA A 144 0.02 -27.41 15.77
C ALA A 144 -1.16 -27.01 16.68
N SER A 145 -2.08 -26.16 16.25
CA SER A 145 -3.33 -25.91 16.98
C SER A 145 -4.51 -26.57 16.25
N PRO A 146 -5.12 -27.64 16.80
CA PRO A 146 -6.40 -28.08 16.33
C PRO A 146 -7.43 -27.05 16.78
N CYS A 147 -7.89 -26.19 15.86
CA CYS A 147 -9.13 -25.44 16.08
C CYS A 147 -10.24 -26.46 16.32
N ARG A 148 -10.84 -26.45 17.52
CA ARG A 148 -12.12 -27.12 17.77
C ARG A 148 -13.13 -26.59 16.77
N GLU A 149 -13.79 -27.49 16.06
CA GLU A 149 -14.97 -27.19 15.26
C GLU A 149 -15.99 -26.47 16.16
N ALA A 150 -16.46 -25.31 15.71
CA ALA A 150 -17.58 -24.63 16.32
C ALA A 150 -18.82 -25.51 16.12
N GLY A 151 -19.16 -26.28 17.16
CA GLY A 151 -20.41 -27.05 17.21
C GLY A 151 -21.61 -26.13 17.15
N GLU A 152 -22.42 -26.37 16.12
CA GLU A 152 -23.88 -26.45 16.13
C GLU A 152 -24.67 -25.66 17.20
N THR A 153 -25.48 -24.74 16.66
CA THR A 153 -26.72 -24.14 17.14
C THR A 153 -27.33 -24.64 18.45
N ASP A 154 -27.70 -23.71 19.33
CA ASP A 154 -28.92 -23.80 20.13
C ASP A 154 -29.55 -22.40 20.28
N ILE A 155 -30.49 -22.11 19.38
CA ILE A 155 -31.40 -20.96 19.44
C ILE A 155 -32.81 -21.55 19.62
N ASP A 156 -33.17 -21.96 20.84
CA ASP A 156 -34.54 -21.82 21.36
C ASP A 156 -34.64 -22.31 22.80
N GLY A 157 -34.94 -21.39 23.71
CA GLY A 157 -35.34 -21.72 25.08
C GLY A 157 -36.19 -20.55 25.60
N PRO A 158 -37.45 -20.78 26.03
CA PRO A 158 -38.33 -19.68 26.40
C PRO A 158 -37.85 -19.02 27.71
N PRO A 159 -38.17 -17.72 27.90
CA PRO A 159 -37.77 -17.00 29.10
C PRO A 159 -38.50 -17.59 30.32
N LYS A 160 -37.74 -17.90 31.38
CA LYS A 160 -38.33 -18.33 32.65
C LYS A 160 -38.95 -17.12 33.38
N GLU A 161 -40.15 -17.36 33.92
CA GLU A 161 -40.96 -16.45 34.74
C GLU A 161 -40.24 -15.90 35.97
#